data_AF-A0AAW8F370-F1
#
_entry.id   AF-A0AAW8F370-F1
#
_cell.length_a   1.000
_cell.length_b   1.000
_cell.length_c   1.000
_cell.angle_alpha   90.00
_cell.angle_beta   90.00
_cell.angle_gamma   90.00
#
_symmetry.space_group_name_H-M   'P 1'
#
loop_
_entity.id
_entity.type
_entity.pdbx_description
1 polymer ?
#
loop_
_entity_poly.entity_id
_entity_poly.type
_entity_poly.pdbx_seq_one_letter_code
_entity_poly.pdbx_strand_id
1 'polypeptide(L)'
;MAGDEEDRRVSEEALQVLLDVLAGFGLPDARVVDSARAMRSALHGFVTLEGTNGFQMPRDVTRSFHFLIDTLIAGFQADPPDRAFEG
;
A
#
# COMPACT_ATOMS: atom_id res chain seq x y z
N MET A 1 -14.56 -14.36 -18.54
CA MET A 1 -14.62 -13.03 -19.18
C MET A 1 -15.47 -12.01 -18.42
N ALA A 2 -16.72 -12.28 -18.01
CA ALA A 2 -17.46 -11.32 -17.18
C ALA A 2 -16.84 -11.11 -15.78
N GLY A 3 -16.37 -12.19 -15.13
CA GLY A 3 -15.66 -12.10 -13.85
C GLY A 3 -14.32 -11.36 -13.93
N ASP A 4 -13.58 -11.51 -15.04
CA ASP A 4 -12.28 -10.85 -15.22
C ASP A 4 -12.41 -9.32 -15.32
N GLU A 5 -13.51 -8.84 -15.91
CA GLU A 5 -13.79 -7.40 -16.08
C GLU A 5 -14.31 -6.76 -14.79
N GLU A 6 -15.09 -7.51 -14.00
CA GLU A 6 -15.56 -7.07 -12.68
C GLU A 6 -14.41 -7.01 -11.67
N ASP A 7 -13.54 -8.03 -11.64
CA ASP A 7 -12.34 -8.06 -10.80
C ASP A 7 -11.37 -6.93 -11.15
N ARG A 8 -11.23 -6.63 -12.45
CA ARG A 8 -10.41 -5.49 -12.93
C ARG A 8 -10.98 -4.16 -12.45
N ARG A 9 -12.29 -3.96 -12.55
CA ARG A 9 -12.96 -2.74 -12.07
C ARG A 9 -12.81 -2.53 -10.56
N VAL A 10 -13.05 -3.57 -9.76
CA VAL A 10 -12.90 -3.51 -8.30
C VAL A 10 -11.44 -3.19 -7.93
N SER A 11 -10.49 -3.79 -8.64
CA SER A 11 -9.06 -3.51 -8.46
C SER A 11 -8.67 -2.08 -8.82
N GLU A 12 -9.27 -1.51 -9.88
CA GLU A 12 -9.04 -0.14 -10.33
C GLU A 12 -9.65 0.89 -9.39
N GLU A 13 -10.87 0.66 -8.90
CA GLU A 13 -11.54 1.54 -7.96
C GLU A 13 -10.79 1.64 -6.63
N ALA A 14 -10.32 0.49 -6.12
CA ALA A 14 -9.45 0.45 -4.95
C ALA A 14 -8.10 1.18 -5.18
N LEU A 15 -7.56 1.11 -6.40
CA LEU A 15 -6.36 1.84 -6.77
C LEU A 15 -6.60 3.35 -6.79
N GLN A 16 -7.76 3.79 -7.29
CA GLN A 16 -8.11 5.19 -7.35
C GLN A 16 -8.29 5.79 -5.96
N VAL A 17 -8.98 5.09 -5.05
CA VAL A 17 -9.08 5.51 -3.64
C VAL A 17 -7.69 5.65 -3.00
N LEU A 18 -6.76 4.74 -3.33
CA LEU A 18 -5.38 4.82 -2.85
C LEU A 18 -4.66 6.07 -3.36
N LEU A 19 -4.80 6.37 -4.64
CA LEU A 19 -4.20 7.54 -5.29
C LEU A 19 -4.77 8.84 -4.72
N ASP A 20 -6.08 8.88 -4.44
CA ASP A 20 -6.73 10.05 -3.85
C ASP A 20 -6.23 10.32 -2.42
N VAL A 21 -6.02 9.27 -1.61
CA VAL A 21 -5.40 9.40 -0.29
C VAL A 21 -3.96 9.91 -0.41
N LEU A 22 -3.20 9.41 -1.38
CA LEU A 22 -1.81 9.83 -1.61
C LEU A 22 -1.69 11.27 -2.13
N ALA A 23 -2.68 11.76 -2.89
CA ALA A 23 -2.73 13.15 -3.34
C ALA A 23 -2.75 14.15 -2.17
N GLY A 24 -3.31 13.74 -1.02
CA GLY A 24 -3.31 14.54 0.22
C GLY A 24 -1.93 14.75 0.86
N PHE A 25 -0.90 14.00 0.43
CA PHE A 25 0.47 14.12 0.96
C PHE A 25 1.34 15.15 0.22
N GLY A 26 0.85 15.74 -0.88
CA GLY A 26 1.63 16.72 -1.66
C GLY A 26 2.89 16.14 -2.30
N LEU A 27 2.87 14.84 -2.61
CA LEU A 27 4.00 14.12 -3.20
C LEU A 27 4.29 14.64 -4.63
N PRO A 28 5.57 14.73 -5.05
CA PRO A 28 5.91 14.95 -6.46
C PRO A 28 5.33 13.85 -7.36
N ASP A 29 4.92 14.18 -8.60
CA ASP A 29 4.24 13.25 -9.52
C ASP A 29 4.94 11.88 -9.66
N ALA A 30 6.27 11.86 -9.76
CA ALA A 30 7.05 10.62 -9.87
C ALA A 30 6.91 9.71 -8.63
N ARG A 31 6.74 10.31 -7.43
CA ARG A 31 6.63 9.60 -6.15
C ARG A 31 5.22 9.10 -5.88
N VAL A 32 4.19 9.61 -6.55
CA VAL A 32 2.80 9.15 -6.38
C VAL A 32 2.67 7.69 -6.78
N VAL A 33 3.22 7.31 -7.94
CA VAL A 33 3.16 5.93 -8.44
C VAL A 33 3.93 4.98 -7.53
N ASP A 34 5.13 5.35 -7.10
CA ASP A 34 5.95 4.52 -6.20
C ASP A 34 5.30 4.35 -4.83
N SER A 35 4.69 5.41 -4.29
CA SER A 35 3.97 5.37 -3.02
C SER A 35 2.72 4.49 -3.12
N ALA A 36 1.99 4.57 -4.24
CA ALA A 36 0.85 3.70 -4.51
C ALA A 36 1.26 2.23 -4.61
N ARG A 37 2.36 1.94 -5.32
CA ARG A 37 2.93 0.59 -5.41
C ARG A 37 3.33 0.06 -4.04
N ALA A 38 4.06 0.84 -3.24
CA ALA A 38 4.50 0.46 -1.91
C ALA A 38 3.32 0.16 -0.98
N MET A 39 2.33 1.05 -0.92
CA MET A 39 1.13 0.87 -0.11
C MET A 39 0.33 -0.37 -0.53
N ARG A 40 0.11 -0.56 -1.85
CA ARG A 40 -0.61 -1.74 -2.36
C ARG A 40 0.10 -3.05 -2.02
N SER A 41 1.41 -3.11 -2.23
CA SER A 41 2.22 -4.30 -1.92
C SER A 41 2.18 -4.63 -0.43
N ALA A 42 2.31 -3.61 0.43
CA ALA A 42 2.24 -3.76 1.87
C ALA A 42 0.88 -4.29 2.34
N LEU A 43 -0.22 -3.67 1.90
CA LEU A 43 -1.58 -4.08 2.24
C LEU A 43 -1.89 -5.49 1.74
N HIS A 44 -1.56 -5.79 0.48
CA HIS A 44 -1.78 -7.11 -0.10
C HIS A 44 -1.01 -8.19 0.66
N GLY A 45 0.27 -7.95 0.98
CA GLY A 45 1.07 -8.88 1.79
C GLY A 45 0.48 -9.08 3.18
N PHE A 46 0.05 -8.00 3.84
CA PHE A 46 -0.55 -8.08 5.18
C PHE A 46 -1.84 -8.90 5.19
N VAL A 47 -2.79 -8.59 4.29
CA VAL A 47 -4.08 -9.30 4.20
C VAL A 47 -3.88 -10.76 3.79
N THR A 48 -2.93 -11.05 2.90
CA THR A 48 -2.60 -12.44 2.52
C THR A 48 -2.08 -13.24 3.71
N LEU A 49 -1.20 -12.64 4.52
CA LEU A 49 -0.70 -13.27 5.75
C LEU A 49 -1.81 -13.43 6.79
N GLU A 50 -2.69 -12.44 6.96
CA GLU A 50 -3.83 -12.55 7.88
C GLU A 50 -4.80 -13.66 7.47
N GLY A 51 -5.22 -13.69 6.21
CA GLY A 51 -6.20 -14.65 5.69
C GLY A 51 -5.70 -16.10 5.68
N THR A 52 -4.38 -16.31 5.64
CA THR A 52 -3.76 -17.64 5.75
C THR A 52 -3.36 -17.99 7.19
N ASN A 53 -3.71 -17.14 8.16
CA ASN A 53 -3.25 -17.22 9.55
C ASN A 53 -1.71 -17.28 9.66
N GLY A 54 -0.97 -16.68 8.71
CA GLY A 54 0.47 -16.82 8.53
C GLY A 54 1.34 -16.05 9.52
N PHE A 55 0.78 -15.16 10.36
CA PHE A 55 1.59 -14.38 11.31
C PHE A 55 2.18 -15.22 12.44
N GLN A 56 1.46 -16.24 12.93
CA GLN A 56 1.95 -17.27 13.87
C GLN A 56 2.75 -16.74 15.10
N MET A 57 2.51 -15.48 15.49
CA MET A 57 3.15 -14.80 16.62
C MET A 57 2.07 -14.35 17.61
N PRO A 58 2.33 -14.36 18.93
CA PRO A 58 1.36 -13.96 19.96
C PRO A 58 1.25 -12.44 20.07
N ARG A 59 0.89 -11.78 18.97
CA ARG A 59 0.69 -10.33 18.88
C ARG A 59 -0.64 -10.05 18.19
N ASP A 60 -1.33 -9.03 18.68
CA ASP A 60 -2.57 -8.57 18.10
C ASP A 60 -2.37 -8.11 16.63
N VAL A 61 -3.20 -8.65 15.73
CA VAL A 61 -3.11 -8.41 14.29
C VAL A 61 -3.56 -6.99 13.96
N THR A 62 -4.66 -6.53 14.57
CA THR A 62 -5.18 -5.17 14.40
C THR A 62 -4.13 -4.11 14.76
N ARG A 63 -3.42 -4.30 15.87
CA ARG A 63 -2.30 -3.43 16.27
C ARG A 63 -1.18 -3.42 15.23
N SER A 64 -0.88 -4.57 14.63
CA SER A 64 0.16 -4.70 13.62
C SER A 64 -0.25 -4.03 12.30
N PHE A 65 -1.54 -4.05 11.99
CA PHE A 65 -2.11 -3.30 10.86
C PHE A 65 -2.00 -1.78 11.07
N HIS A 66 -2.38 -1.27 12.25
CA HIS A 66 -2.20 0.16 12.55
C HIS A 66 -0.72 0.58 12.46
N PHE A 67 0.19 -0.23 13.01
CA PHE A 67 1.62 0.02 12.90
C PHE A 67 2.11 0.09 11.44
N LEU A 68 1.61 -0.79 10.56
CA LEU A 68 1.93 -0.76 9.13
C LEU A 68 1.49 0.58 8.49
N ILE A 69 0.25 0.98 8.73
CA ILE A 69 -0.32 2.23 8.18
C ILE A 69 0.46 3.45 8.67
N ASP A 70 0.68 3.57 9.98
CA ASP A 70 1.40 4.70 10.57
C ASP A 70 2.84 4.80 10.02
N THR A 71 3.49 3.65 9.81
CA THR A 71 4.85 3.59 9.23
C THR A 71 4.87 4.07 7.79
N LEU A 72 3.90 3.68 6.98
CA LEU A 72 3.79 4.11 5.58
C LEU A 72 3.51 5.61 5.48
N ILE A 73 2.57 6.12 6.29
CA ILE A 73 2.25 7.56 6.38
C ILE A 73 3.50 8.37 6.74
N ALA A 74 4.22 7.96 7.78
CA ALA A 74 5.46 8.63 8.18
C ALA A 74 6.53 8.57 7.08
N GLY A 75 6.66 7.43 6.39
CA GLY A 75 7.59 7.25 5.28
C GLY A 75 7.29 8.16 4.08
N PHE A 76 6.01 8.33 3.73
CA PHE A 76 5.60 9.23 2.66
C PHE A 76 5.83 10.70 2.99
N GLN A 77 5.74 11.09 4.27
CA GLN A 77 6.00 12.45 4.76
C GLN A 77 7.48 12.79 4.84
N ALA A 78 8.36 11.81 5.04
CA ALA A 78 9.79 12.02 5.31
C ALA A 78 10.63 12.50 4.11
N ASP A 79 10.01 12.63 2.93
CA ASP A 79 10.63 13.00 1.66
C ASP A 79 12.02 12.38 1.39
N PRO A 80 12.13 11.04 1.30
CA PRO A 80 13.42 10.40 1.07
C PRO A 80 14.03 10.81 -0.28
N PRO A 81 15.38 10.96 -0.33
CA PRO A 81 16.05 11.38 -1.55
C PRO A 81 15.79 10.38 -2.69
N ASP A 82 15.61 10.90 -3.90
CA ASP A 82 15.53 10.10 -5.11
C ASP A 82 16.84 9.32 -5.28
N ARG A 83 16.78 8.02 -5.01
CA ARG A 83 17.91 7.12 -5.19
C ARG A 83 17.78 6.53 -6.58
N ALA A 84 18.56 7.06 -7.51
CA ALA A 84 18.77 6.42 -8.79
C ALA A 84 19.17 4.95 -8.55
N PHE A 85 18.52 4.04 -9.26
CA PHE A 85 18.94 2.65 -9.30
C PHE A 85 20.33 2.62 -9.96
N GLU A 86 21.39 2.47 -9.16
CA GLU A 86 22.73 2.19 -9.69
C GLU A 86 22.78 0.70 -10.04
N GLY A 87 22.49 0.40 -11.31
CA GLY A 87 22.55 -0.93 -11.89
C GLY A 87 23.21 -0.92 -13.25
#